data_AF-A0A936EPW7-F1
#
_entry.id   AF-A0A936EPW7-F1
#
_cell.length_a   1.000
_cell.length_b   1.000
_cell.length_c   1.000
_cell.angle_alpha   90.00
_cell.angle_beta   90.00
_cell.angle_gamma   90.00
#
_symmetry.space_group_name_H-M   'P 1'
#
loop_
_entity.id
_entity.type
_entity.pdbx_description
1 polymer ?
#
loop_
_entity_poly.entity_id
_entity_poly.type
_entity_poly.pdbx_seq_one_letter_code
_entity_poly.pdbx_strand_id
1 'polypeptide(L)'
;MRTLTNFLLCLVLISLYSCSGSDTYRGAWKAINEKGEKFEINFEAKDFTIKDSTGKTDTYKYKQNAVSIKNSIETYGIQVSDGKSYQINFPIANDETKGVIKDAAGRPLYIIGRSGYVQYEEIYGLK
;
A
#
# COMPACT_ATOMS: atom_id res chain seq x y z
N MET A 1 23.16 3.66 -36.70
CA MET A 1 23.46 3.42 -35.26
C MET A 1 23.07 4.60 -34.36
N ARG A 2 23.53 5.84 -34.62
CA ARG A 2 23.19 7.03 -33.78
C ARG A 2 21.68 7.26 -33.55
N THR A 3 20.83 7.02 -34.55
CA THR A 3 19.37 7.21 -34.46
C THR A 3 18.66 6.14 -33.64
N LEU A 4 19.10 4.88 -33.72
CA LEU A 4 18.59 3.76 -32.90
C LEU A 4 18.99 3.91 -31.43
N THR A 5 20.22 4.37 -31.16
CA THR A 5 20.68 4.66 -29.79
C THR A 5 19.87 5.80 -29.15
N ASN A 6 19.57 6.87 -29.91
CA ASN A 6 18.75 7.97 -29.41
C ASN A 6 17.28 7.56 -29.16
N PHE A 7 16.73 6.65 -29.97
CA PHE A 7 15.37 6.14 -29.79
C PHE A 7 15.26 5.23 -28.56
N LEU A 8 16.26 4.36 -28.33
CA LEU A 8 16.35 3.51 -27.15
C LEU A 8 16.54 4.34 -25.86
N LEU A 9 17.31 5.43 -25.94
CA LEU A 9 17.51 6.36 -24.82
C LEU A 9 16.20 7.08 -24.43
N CYS A 10 15.40 7.52 -25.41
CA CYS A 10 14.07 8.06 -25.15
C CYS A 10 13.11 7.02 -24.54
N LEU A 11 13.16 5.76 -24.97
CA LEU A 11 12.29 4.70 -24.44
C LEU A 11 12.60 4.38 -22.95
N VAL A 12 13.87 4.44 -22.55
CA VAL A 12 14.30 4.26 -21.15
C VAL A 12 13.88 5.44 -20.26
N LEU A 13 13.76 6.66 -20.81
CA LEU A 13 13.33 7.83 -20.03
C LEU A 13 11.83 7.83 -19.71
N ILE A 14 11.01 7.15 -20.51
CA ILE A 14 9.54 7.05 -20.35
C ILE A 14 9.17 5.99 -19.30
N SER A 15 10.00 4.97 -19.05
CA SER A 15 9.68 3.94 -18.04
C SER A 15 9.81 4.43 -16.59
N LEU A 16 10.31 5.66 -16.37
CA LEU A 16 10.45 6.27 -15.04
C LEU A 16 9.19 7.04 -14.59
N TYR A 17 8.10 7.02 -15.36
CA TYR A 17 6.80 7.47 -14.85
C TYR A 17 6.39 6.56 -13.70
N SER A 18 6.70 7.01 -12.49
CA SER A 18 6.25 6.47 -11.22
C SER A 18 4.79 6.03 -11.32
N CYS A 19 4.52 4.72 -11.24
CA CYS A 19 3.16 4.23 -11.09
C CYS A 19 2.54 4.91 -9.86
N SER A 20 1.39 5.56 -10.07
CA SER A 20 0.55 6.04 -8.98
C SER A 20 0.00 4.86 -8.20
N GLY A 21 -0.49 5.11 -7.00
CA GLY A 21 -1.20 4.08 -6.26
C GLY A 21 -2.44 3.57 -6.98
N SER A 22 -2.74 2.28 -6.80
CA SER A 22 -3.90 1.60 -7.34
C SER A 22 -5.20 2.11 -6.74
N ASP A 23 -6.21 2.26 -7.59
CA ASP A 23 -7.58 2.60 -7.23
C ASP A 23 -8.15 1.66 -6.15
N THR A 24 -7.73 0.38 -6.16
CA THR A 24 -8.10 -0.64 -5.18
C THR A 24 -7.83 -0.21 -3.72
N TYR A 25 -6.65 0.34 -3.43
CA TYR A 25 -6.29 0.71 -2.06
C TYR A 25 -6.28 2.21 -1.79
N ARG A 26 -6.39 3.07 -2.81
CA ARG A 26 -6.50 4.52 -2.59
C ARG A 26 -7.74 4.88 -1.76
N GLY A 27 -7.68 6.03 -1.10
CA GLY A 27 -8.71 6.55 -0.21
C GLY A 27 -8.47 6.20 1.27
N ALA A 28 -9.51 6.41 2.07
CA ALA A 28 -9.44 6.35 3.52
C ALA A 28 -9.59 4.92 4.08
N TRP A 29 -8.85 4.67 5.15
CA TRP A 29 -8.79 3.42 5.89
C TRP A 29 -8.73 3.69 7.39
N LYS A 30 -9.45 2.87 8.16
CA LYS A 30 -9.22 2.73 9.59
C LYS A 30 -8.17 1.66 9.80
N ALA A 31 -7.21 1.92 10.67
CA ALA A 31 -6.07 1.03 10.90
C ALA A 31 -5.88 0.73 12.39
N ILE A 32 -5.55 -0.53 12.72
CA ILE A 32 -5.10 -0.97 14.04
C ILE A 32 -3.68 -1.53 13.89
N ASN A 33 -2.75 -1.11 14.75
CA ASN A 33 -1.41 -1.71 14.80
C ASN A 33 -1.34 -2.90 15.77
N GLU A 34 -0.17 -3.53 15.87
CA GLU A 34 0.07 -4.67 16.77
C GLU A 34 -0.20 -4.39 18.26
N LYS A 35 -0.21 -3.11 18.68
CA LYS A 35 -0.48 -2.69 20.06
C LYS A 35 -1.96 -2.37 20.32
N GLY A 36 -2.81 -2.51 19.31
CA GLY A 36 -4.22 -2.11 19.39
C GLY A 36 -4.46 -0.60 19.23
N GLU A 37 -3.43 0.17 18.89
CA GLU A 37 -3.53 1.62 18.69
C GLU A 37 -4.24 1.90 17.36
N LYS A 38 -5.10 2.92 17.37
CA LYS A 38 -5.98 3.28 16.25
C LYS A 38 -5.39 4.43 15.43
N PHE A 39 -5.45 4.27 14.11
CA PHE A 39 -4.98 5.25 13.14
C PHE A 39 -5.97 5.41 12.00
N GLU A 40 -5.87 6.53 11.30
CA GLU A 40 -6.54 6.75 10.02
C GLU A 40 -5.46 6.90 8.94
N ILE A 41 -5.55 6.10 7.88
CA ILE A 41 -4.62 6.14 6.76
C ILE A 41 -5.39 6.57 5.52
N ASN A 42 -4.91 7.57 4.78
CA ASN A 42 -5.51 7.98 3.52
C ASN A 42 -4.47 7.91 2.40
N PHE A 43 -4.70 7.04 1.41
CA PHE A 43 -3.81 6.88 0.26
C PHE A 43 -4.29 7.72 -0.92
N GLU A 44 -3.55 8.77 -1.25
CA GLU A 44 -3.70 9.50 -2.51
C GLU A 44 -2.86 8.84 -3.62
N ALA A 45 -2.89 9.40 -4.82
CA ALA A 45 -2.20 8.82 -5.97
C ALA A 45 -0.67 8.73 -5.82
N LYS A 46 -0.03 9.61 -5.03
CA LYS A 46 1.44 9.70 -4.92
C LYS A 46 1.95 9.89 -3.49
N ASP A 47 1.05 10.02 -2.54
CA ASP A 47 1.36 10.21 -1.13
C ASP A 47 0.25 9.59 -0.27
N PHE A 48 0.55 9.33 0.99
CA PHE A 48 -0.45 8.94 1.96
C PHE A 48 -0.22 9.67 3.27
N THR A 49 -1.28 9.79 4.05
CA THR A 49 -1.23 10.33 5.40
C THR A 49 -1.50 9.24 6.42
N ILE A 50 -0.89 9.36 7.59
CA ILE A 50 -1.24 8.59 8.79
C ILE A 50 -1.59 9.59 9.87
N LYS A 51 -2.79 9.48 10.41
CA LYS A 51 -3.27 10.26 11.54
C LYS A 51 -3.40 9.37 12.77
N ASP A 52 -2.77 9.77 13.86
CA ASP A 52 -2.86 9.06 15.14
C ASP A 52 -4.06 9.52 16.00
N SER A 53 -4.22 8.88 17.16
CA SER A 53 -5.30 9.18 18.10
C SER A 53 -5.23 10.58 18.74
N THR A 54 -4.06 11.22 18.72
CA THR A 54 -3.89 12.60 19.19
C THR A 54 -4.28 13.63 18.14
N GLY A 55 -4.49 13.18 16.89
CA GLY A 55 -4.78 14.01 15.73
C GLY A 55 -3.53 14.47 14.98
N LYS A 56 -2.33 14.08 15.42
CA LYS A 56 -1.10 14.34 14.67
C LYS A 56 -1.16 13.58 13.35
N THR A 57 -0.82 14.27 12.27
CA THR A 57 -0.83 13.71 10.91
C THR A 57 0.57 13.78 10.32
N ASP A 58 1.08 12.63 9.87
CA ASP A 58 2.34 12.51 9.14
C ASP A 58 2.06 12.16 7.67
N THR A 59 2.80 12.76 6.74
CA THR A 59 2.60 12.59 5.28
C THR A 59 3.83 11.95 4.64
N TYR A 60 3.59 10.97 3.77
CA TYR A 60 4.64 10.18 3.12
C TYR A 60 4.42 10.11 1.62
N LYS A 61 5.44 10.50 0.85
CA LYS A 61 5.46 10.28 -0.60
C LYS A 61 5.83 8.84 -0.91
N TYR A 62 5.10 8.20 -1.82
CA TYR A 62 5.37 6.83 -2.22
C TYR A 62 5.19 6.61 -3.72
N LYS A 63 5.66 5.45 -4.19
CA LYS A 63 5.41 4.93 -5.53
C LYS A 63 4.92 3.49 -5.42
N GLN A 64 3.96 3.08 -6.24
CA GLN A 64 3.67 1.66 -6.39
C GLN A 64 4.75 1.03 -7.27
N ASN A 65 5.34 -0.08 -6.84
CA ASN A 65 6.40 -0.76 -7.56
C ASN A 65 6.10 -2.23 -7.86
N ALA A 66 5.05 -2.81 -7.29
CA ALA A 66 4.66 -4.19 -7.56
C ALA A 66 3.14 -4.39 -7.44
N VAL A 67 2.62 -5.37 -8.18
CA VAL A 67 1.28 -5.94 -8.02
C VAL A 67 1.38 -7.45 -8.20
N SER A 68 0.70 -8.21 -7.34
CA SER A 68 0.60 -9.66 -7.43
C SER A 68 -0.83 -10.08 -7.15
N ILE A 69 -1.39 -10.92 -8.01
CA ILE A 69 -2.74 -11.46 -7.89
C ILE A 69 -2.64 -12.97 -8.03
N LYS A 70 -3.04 -13.71 -6.99
CA LYS A 70 -3.07 -15.19 -7.01
C LYS A 70 -4.31 -15.67 -6.28
N ASN A 71 -5.14 -16.48 -6.95
CA ASN A 71 -6.39 -16.99 -6.39
C ASN A 71 -7.28 -15.86 -5.82
N SER A 72 -7.38 -14.75 -6.55
CA SER A 72 -8.10 -13.53 -6.13
C SER A 72 -7.60 -12.86 -4.84
N ILE A 73 -6.39 -13.21 -4.37
CA ILE A 73 -5.67 -12.51 -3.30
C ILE A 73 -4.75 -11.49 -3.97
N GLU A 74 -4.91 -10.23 -3.60
CA GLU A 74 -4.16 -9.13 -4.19
C GLU A 74 -3.11 -8.60 -3.22
N THR A 75 -1.93 -8.28 -3.75
CA THR A 75 -0.84 -7.66 -2.99
C THR A 75 -0.18 -6.58 -3.81
N TYR A 76 -0.16 -5.37 -3.27
CA TYR A 76 0.45 -4.20 -3.88
C TYR A 76 1.73 -3.84 -3.13
N GLY A 77 2.85 -3.72 -3.84
CA GLY A 77 4.09 -3.20 -3.29
C GLY A 77 4.15 -1.70 -3.43
N ILE A 78 4.48 -1.00 -2.34
CA ILE A 78 4.75 0.43 -2.35
C ILE A 78 6.15 0.71 -1.78
N GLN A 79 6.83 1.69 -2.37
CA GLN A 79 8.10 2.19 -1.88
C GLN A 79 7.96 3.67 -1.47
N VAL A 80 8.25 3.96 -0.21
CA VAL A 80 8.26 5.30 0.36
C VAL A 80 9.57 5.99 -0.02
N SER A 81 9.54 7.32 -0.12
CA SER A 81 10.68 8.13 -0.56
C SER A 81 11.90 8.05 0.38
N ASP A 82 11.71 7.59 1.62
CA ASP A 82 12.80 7.30 2.57
C ASP A 82 13.47 5.93 2.33
N GLY A 83 13.07 5.22 1.26
CA GLY A 83 13.60 3.93 0.84
C GLY A 83 12.85 2.73 1.42
N LYS A 84 11.97 2.93 2.40
CA LYS A 84 11.21 1.82 3.01
C LYS A 84 10.22 1.25 2.02
N SER A 85 10.05 -0.07 2.07
CA SER A 85 9.10 -0.80 1.24
C SER A 85 8.04 -1.46 2.10
N TYR A 86 6.80 -1.42 1.63
CA TYR A 86 5.64 -1.99 2.28
C TYR A 86 4.80 -2.75 1.28
N GLN A 87 3.95 -3.63 1.80
CA GLN A 87 2.95 -4.36 1.03
C GLN A 87 1.56 -4.05 1.56
N ILE A 88 0.61 -3.78 0.67
CA ILE A 88 -0.82 -3.72 0.98
C ILE A 88 -1.43 -5.02 0.46
N ASN A 89 -1.81 -5.89 1.38
CA ASN A 89 -2.29 -7.23 1.08
C ASN A 89 -3.78 -7.36 1.41
N PHE A 90 -4.56 -7.88 0.46
CA PHE A 90 -5.97 -8.23 0.61
C PHE A 90 -6.10 -9.76 0.66
N PRO A 91 -6.00 -10.37 1.85
CA PRO A 91 -5.84 -11.82 1.99
C PRO A 91 -7.14 -12.61 1.80
N ILE A 92 -8.30 -11.94 1.75
CA ILE A 92 -9.60 -12.57 1.53
C ILE A 92 -9.95 -12.45 0.06
N ALA A 93 -10.18 -13.58 -0.59
CA ALA A 93 -10.44 -13.64 -2.03
C ALA A 93 -11.65 -12.78 -2.43
N ASN A 94 -11.44 -11.86 -3.39
CA ASN A 94 -12.45 -10.92 -3.89
C ASN A 94 -13.01 -9.94 -2.83
N ASP A 95 -12.30 -9.74 -1.72
CA ASP A 95 -12.68 -8.77 -0.68
C ASP A 95 -11.53 -7.78 -0.44
N GLU A 96 -11.69 -6.59 -1.01
CA GLU A 96 -10.79 -5.45 -0.86
C GLU A 96 -11.26 -4.49 0.26
N THR A 97 -12.25 -4.87 1.09
CA THR A 97 -12.78 -3.98 2.14
C THR A 97 -11.94 -4.00 3.41
N LYS A 98 -11.10 -5.02 3.56
CA LYS A 98 -10.21 -5.25 4.69
C LYS A 98 -8.91 -5.88 4.23
N GLY A 99 -7.81 -5.48 4.85
CA GLY A 99 -6.48 -5.89 4.43
C GLY A 99 -5.44 -5.71 5.51
N VAL A 100 -4.18 -5.95 5.13
CA VAL A 100 -3.02 -5.87 6.01
C VAL A 100 -1.92 -5.12 5.32
N ILE A 101 -1.38 -4.11 5.99
CA ILE A 101 -0.15 -3.45 5.59
C ILE A 101 1.00 -4.20 6.26
N LYS A 102 1.97 -4.66 5.46
CA LYS A 102 3.15 -5.41 5.92
C LYS A 102 4.44 -4.67 5.59
N ASP A 103 5.47 -4.90 6.38
CA ASP A 103 6.82 -4.45 6.06
C ASP A 103 7.48 -5.31 4.97
N ALA A 104 8.71 -4.97 4.59
CA ALA A 104 9.47 -5.71 3.58
C ALA A 104 9.77 -7.18 3.95
N ALA A 105 9.74 -7.53 5.24
CA ALA A 105 9.89 -8.90 5.72
C ALA A 105 8.56 -9.66 5.77
N GLY A 106 7.45 -9.02 5.40
CA GLY A 106 6.10 -9.60 5.44
C GLY A 106 5.46 -9.56 6.82
N ARG A 107 6.05 -8.85 7.79
CA ARG A 107 5.46 -8.72 9.14
C ARG A 107 4.28 -7.74 9.09
N PRO A 108 3.12 -8.08 9.68
CA PRO A 108 1.99 -7.16 9.77
C PRO A 108 2.36 -5.92 10.57
N LEU A 109 2.08 -4.74 10.04
CA LEU A 109 2.19 -3.46 10.74
C LEU A 109 0.81 -2.91 11.09
N TYR A 110 -0.14 -3.02 10.17
CA TYR A 110 -1.50 -2.55 10.36
C TYR A 110 -2.51 -3.54 9.79
N ILE A 111 -3.59 -3.74 10.53
CA ILE A 111 -4.85 -4.25 10.01
C ILE A 111 -5.68 -3.06 9.56
N ILE A 112 -6.18 -3.08 8.33
CA ILE A 112 -6.91 -1.97 7.73
C ILE A 112 -8.33 -2.37 7.32
N GLY A 113 -9.30 -1.46 7.49
CA GLY A 113 -10.69 -1.63 7.06
C GLY A 113 -11.27 -0.34 6.47
N ARG A 114 -12.09 -0.48 5.41
CA ARG A 114 -12.77 0.64 4.74
C ARG A 114 -13.84 1.28 5.62
N SER A 115 -14.69 0.45 6.23
CA SER A 115 -15.88 0.91 6.96
C SER A 115 -15.67 1.04 8.46
N GLY A 116 -14.54 0.58 9.00
CA GLY A 116 -14.31 0.53 10.44
C GLY A 116 -12.98 -0.11 10.81
N TYR A 117 -12.68 -0.04 12.12
CA TYR A 117 -11.53 -0.73 12.69
C TYR A 117 -11.82 -2.24 12.75
N VAL A 118 -10.98 -3.03 12.12
CA VAL A 118 -11.11 -4.49 11.99
C VAL A 118 -9.98 -5.15 12.79
N GLN A 119 -10.28 -6.25 13.47
CA GLN A 119 -9.30 -7.01 14.24
C GLN A 119 -8.59 -8.07 13.40
N TYR A 120 -7.45 -8.57 13.90
CA TYR A 120 -6.64 -9.58 13.22
C TYR A 120 -7.46 -10.85 12.91
N GLU A 121 -8.31 -11.26 13.86
CA GLU A 121 -9.13 -12.46 13.79
C GLU A 121 -10.19 -12.38 12.70
N GLU A 122 -10.65 -11.18 12.34
CA GLU A 122 -11.62 -10.95 11.26
C GLU A 122 -11.00 -11.09 9.86
N ILE A 123 -9.66 -11.10 9.79
CA ILE A 123 -8.88 -11.30 8.57
C ILE A 123 -8.37 -12.74 8.49
N TYR A 124 -7.81 -13.27 9.57
CA TYR A 124 -7.12 -14.56 9.56
C TYR A 124 -7.85 -15.69 10.29
N GLY A 125 -8.96 -15.41 10.97
CA GLY A 125 -9.81 -16.43 11.60
C GLY A 125 -9.15 -17.20 12.75
N LEU A 126 -8.00 -16.75 13.25
CA LEU A 126 -7.29 -17.41 14.34
C LEU A 126 -7.81 -16.87 15.68
N LYS A 127 -8.61 -17.67 16.39
CA LYS A 127 -9.00 -17.41 17.79
C LYS A 127 -7.90 -17.84 18.76
#